data_AF-A0A9D2R0X1-F1
#
_entry.id   AF-A0A9D2R0X1-F1
#
_cell.length_a   1.000
_cell.length_b   1.000
_cell.length_c   1.000
_cell.angle_alpha   90.00
_cell.angle_beta   90.00
_cell.angle_gamma   90.00
#
_symmetry.space_group_name_H-M   'P 1'
#
loop_
_entity.id
_entity.type
_entity.pdbx_description
1 polymer ?
#
loop_
_entity_poly.entity_id
_entity_poly.type
_entity_poly.pdbx_seq_one_letter_code
_entity_poly.pdbx_strand_id
1 'polypeptide(L)'
;MNRFFKHKIRPFFKNKLLTKKTGLFLLLFLVSYASGTGIGFLSGQFHAQTGKAHTDIKAVTASAEGNWGLSFQEDGQPPVANATFEELAQYDAWYAQDTDEKVLYLTFDCGYENGNTGKILDALKKHDVSATFFVVGTYIESEPELVKRMCEEGHTVGNHTWHHPDMSQIASMDSFRKELEDVERAYKEVTGKEMTKYYRPPQGKFSEANLQMAKELGYKTFFWSLAYVDWYDDDQPTKEEAFDKLLGRIHPGAVVLLHSTSDTNAEILDELIGEWEKMGYQIRPLEQLSG
;
A
#
# COMPACT_ATOMS: atom_id res chain seq x y z
N MET A 1 -19.66 -22.83 -66.61
CA MET A 1 -20.80 -23.62 -66.14
C MET A 1 -20.99 -23.31 -64.65
N ASN A 2 -22.06 -22.57 -64.33
CA ASN A 2 -22.65 -22.29 -63.00
C ASN A 2 -21.80 -21.64 -61.88
N ARG A 3 -22.29 -20.72 -61.03
CA ARG A 3 -23.43 -19.76 -60.97
C ARG A 3 -23.31 -19.12 -59.56
N PHE A 4 -23.41 -17.79 -59.45
CA PHE A 4 -24.03 -16.99 -58.35
C PHE A 4 -23.46 -17.13 -56.90
N PHE A 5 -23.39 -16.12 -56.02
CA PHE A 5 -24.29 -14.98 -55.76
C PHE A 5 -23.52 -13.78 -55.16
N LYS A 6 -23.84 -12.57 -55.63
CA LYS A 6 -23.59 -11.26 -54.98
C LYS A 6 -24.59 -11.05 -53.84
N HIS A 7 -24.20 -10.46 -52.71
CA HIS A 7 -25.08 -9.64 -51.84
C HIS A 7 -24.23 -8.53 -51.19
N LYS A 8 -24.30 -7.28 -51.66
CA LYS A 8 -25.26 -6.19 -51.32
C LYS A 8 -25.07 -5.60 -49.91
N ILE A 9 -24.33 -4.49 -49.88
CA ILE A 9 -24.36 -3.44 -48.86
C ILE A 9 -25.66 -2.62 -49.01
N ARG A 10 -26.32 -2.30 -47.89
CA ARG A 10 -27.16 -1.10 -47.60
C ARG A 10 -28.07 -1.37 -46.36
N PRO A 11 -28.66 -0.35 -45.70
CA PRO A 11 -28.04 0.68 -44.88
C PRO A 11 -28.66 0.72 -43.46
N PHE A 12 -27.96 1.35 -42.52
CA PHE A 12 -28.47 1.59 -41.17
C PHE A 12 -29.31 2.89 -41.17
N PHE A 13 -30.60 2.82 -40.82
CA PHE A 13 -31.38 4.01 -40.48
C PHE A 13 -32.46 3.74 -39.42
N LYS A 14 -32.32 4.51 -38.32
CA LYS A 14 -33.34 5.16 -37.48
C LYS A 14 -34.25 4.32 -36.59
N ASN A 15 -34.08 4.52 -35.27
CA ASN A 15 -34.96 5.28 -34.35
C ASN A 15 -34.68 4.79 -32.91
N LYS A 16 -34.73 5.56 -31.82
CA LYS A 16 -35.35 6.85 -31.50
C LYS A 16 -34.81 7.28 -30.12
N LEU A 17 -34.73 8.60 -29.90
CA LEU A 17 -34.83 9.30 -28.61
C LEU A 17 -33.85 8.91 -27.47
N LEU A 18 -32.76 9.68 -27.33
CA LEU A 18 -32.37 10.17 -26.01
C LEU A 18 -32.58 11.69 -26.00
N THR A 19 -33.60 12.12 -25.26
CA THR A 19 -33.93 13.52 -25.02
C THR A 19 -33.91 13.70 -23.52
N LYS A 20 -33.06 14.62 -23.04
CA LYS A 20 -33.15 15.38 -21.78
C LYS A 20 -33.40 14.59 -20.49
N LYS A 21 -32.32 14.33 -19.73
CA LYS A 21 -32.27 14.56 -18.27
C LYS A 21 -30.83 14.89 -17.85
N THR A 22 -30.42 16.12 -18.15
CA THR A 22 -29.41 16.83 -17.38
C THR A 22 -30.02 17.26 -16.03
N GLY A 23 -29.24 17.14 -14.97
CA GLY A 23 -29.55 17.72 -13.67
C GLY A 23 -30.27 16.78 -12.72
N LEU A 24 -29.50 16.07 -11.88
CA LEU A 24 -29.73 15.87 -10.44
C LEU A 24 -28.82 14.72 -9.94
N PHE A 25 -27.51 14.94 -9.84
CA PHE A 25 -26.59 14.17 -8.97
C PHE A 25 -25.26 14.93 -8.81
N LEU A 26 -25.37 16.24 -8.53
CA LEU A 26 -24.24 17.12 -8.25
C LEU A 26 -24.60 18.05 -7.07
N LEU A 27 -25.26 17.48 -6.06
CA LEU A 27 -25.70 18.21 -4.87
C LEU A 27 -25.70 17.35 -3.60
N LEU A 28 -24.64 16.57 -3.36
CA LEU A 28 -24.41 15.89 -2.08
C LEU A 28 -22.93 15.78 -1.67
N PHE A 29 -22.05 16.59 -2.26
CA PHE A 29 -20.63 16.71 -1.82
C PHE A 29 -20.12 18.16 -1.77
N LEU A 30 -21.02 19.11 -1.46
CA LEU A 30 -20.68 20.52 -1.20
C LEU A 30 -21.39 21.07 0.06
N VAL A 31 -21.48 20.26 1.12
CA VAL A 31 -21.95 20.72 2.45
C VAL A 31 -20.97 20.36 3.59
N SER A 32 -19.85 19.69 3.32
CA SER A 32 -18.76 19.50 4.29
C SER A 32 -17.60 20.50 4.11
N TYR A 33 -17.80 21.58 3.34
CA TYR A 33 -16.82 22.65 3.15
C TYR A 33 -17.44 24.04 3.37
N ALA A 34 -18.13 24.25 4.50
CA ALA A 34 -18.58 25.59 4.93
C ALA A 34 -19.04 25.67 6.41
N SER A 35 -18.46 24.88 7.32
CA SER A 35 -18.74 24.98 8.76
C SER A 35 -17.46 24.95 9.60
N GLY A 36 -16.47 25.74 9.20
CA GLY A 36 -15.21 25.89 9.92
C GLY A 36 -14.62 27.31 9.94
N THR A 37 -15.34 28.33 9.44
CA THR A 37 -14.84 29.71 9.40
C THR A 37 -15.94 30.67 9.84
N GLY A 38 -16.06 30.89 11.15
CA GLY A 38 -17.13 31.79 11.61
C GLY A 38 -17.31 32.03 13.10
N ILE A 39 -16.37 31.69 13.98
CA ILE A 39 -16.36 32.23 15.35
C ILE A 39 -14.91 32.49 15.75
N GLY A 40 -14.40 33.64 15.37
CA GLY A 40 -13.03 34.06 15.68
C GLY A 40 -12.79 35.53 15.38
N PHE A 41 -13.83 36.36 15.54
CA PHE A 41 -13.69 37.81 15.43
C PHE A 41 -14.55 38.44 16.52
N LEU A 42 -13.94 38.65 17.69
CA LEU A 42 -14.24 39.64 18.74
C LEU A 42 -13.73 39.13 20.10
N SER A 43 -12.44 39.32 20.35
CA SER A 43 -11.88 39.53 21.70
C SER A 43 -10.41 39.91 21.60
N GLY A 44 -10.14 41.01 20.90
CA GLY A 44 -8.86 41.70 20.99
C GLY A 44 -8.94 42.79 22.05
N GLN A 45 -8.21 42.60 23.15
CA GLN A 45 -7.56 43.60 24.03
C GLN A 45 -7.63 43.18 25.51
N PHE A 46 -6.56 42.59 26.05
CA PHE A 46 -5.65 43.24 27.01
C PHE A 46 -4.67 42.25 27.67
N HIS A 47 -3.49 42.78 27.97
CA HIS A 47 -2.44 42.32 28.88
C HIS A 47 -1.42 41.27 28.40
N ALA A 48 -0.22 41.81 28.18
CA ALA A 48 1.06 41.13 28.09
C ALA A 48 1.44 40.47 29.43
N GLN A 49 1.92 39.23 29.38
CA GLN A 49 3.08 38.79 30.16
C GLN A 49 3.62 37.46 29.63
N THR A 50 4.93 37.34 29.76
CA THR A 50 5.85 36.31 29.29
C THR A 50 5.54 34.88 29.75
N GLY A 51 5.67 33.91 28.84
CA GLY A 51 5.79 32.49 29.16
C GLY A 51 5.83 31.64 27.89
N LYS A 52 6.93 30.91 27.67
CA LYS A 52 7.00 29.84 26.65
C LYS A 52 5.89 28.83 26.94
N ALA A 53 4.86 28.79 26.11
CA ALA A 53 3.87 27.72 26.13
C ALA A 53 4.30 26.67 25.09
N HIS A 54 4.74 25.52 25.57
CA HIS A 54 4.66 24.28 24.81
C HIS A 54 3.20 24.08 24.43
N THR A 55 2.87 24.18 23.15
CA THR A 55 1.60 23.67 22.64
C THR A 55 1.71 22.15 22.64
N ASP A 56 1.18 21.53 23.69
CA ASP A 56 0.73 20.14 23.66
C ASP A 56 -0.28 20.01 22.51
N ILE A 57 0.19 19.50 21.38
CA ILE A 57 -0.71 18.95 20.37
C ILE A 57 -1.30 17.71 21.03
N LYS A 58 -2.53 17.83 21.54
CA LYS A 58 -3.30 16.68 21.98
C LYS A 58 -3.43 15.74 20.79
N ALA A 59 -2.69 14.63 20.86
CA ALA A 59 -2.91 13.48 20.01
C ALA A 59 -4.41 13.19 20.00
N VAL A 60 -5.00 13.20 18.81
CA VAL A 60 -6.32 12.59 18.62
C VAL A 60 -6.13 11.14 19.05
N THR A 61 -6.92 10.68 20.02
CA THR A 61 -6.94 9.27 20.41
C THR A 61 -7.30 8.46 19.18
N ALA A 62 -6.25 7.91 18.56
CA ALA A 62 -6.30 6.91 17.52
C ALA A 62 -6.99 5.68 18.12
N SER A 63 -8.12 5.29 17.55
CA SER A 63 -8.66 3.95 17.78
C SER A 63 -7.81 3.01 16.94
N ALA A 64 -7.15 2.02 17.54
CA ALA A 64 -6.40 0.98 16.82
C ALA A 64 -7.31 -0.03 16.07
N GLU A 65 -8.52 0.41 15.73
CA GLU A 65 -9.45 -0.28 14.85
C GLU A 65 -9.75 0.62 13.64
N GLY A 66 -9.54 0.10 12.44
CA GLY A 66 -9.92 0.80 11.22
C GLY A 66 -9.02 0.54 10.02
N ASN A 67 -9.11 1.45 9.05
CA ASN A 67 -8.26 1.45 7.87
C ASN A 67 -6.96 2.18 8.22
N TRP A 68 -5.81 1.57 7.93
CA TRP A 68 -4.51 2.22 8.04
C TRP A 68 -4.51 3.52 7.23
N GLY A 69 -4.13 4.62 7.88
CA GLY A 69 -4.27 5.95 7.33
C GLY A 69 -3.06 6.82 7.66
N LEU A 70 -2.60 7.56 6.67
CA LEU A 70 -1.46 8.46 6.76
C LEU A 70 -1.90 9.88 6.39
N SER A 71 -1.39 10.85 7.14
CA SER A 71 -1.46 12.27 6.80
C SER A 71 -0.04 12.78 6.60
N PHE A 72 0.21 13.45 5.47
CA PHE A 72 1.52 14.01 5.10
C PHE A 72 1.49 15.51 5.34
N GLN A 73 2.25 16.00 6.33
CA GLN A 73 2.28 17.42 6.71
C GLN A 73 3.42 18.17 6.03
N GLU A 74 4.58 17.52 5.91
CA GLU A 74 5.81 18.09 5.39
C GLU A 74 6.54 17.05 4.54
N ASP A 75 7.01 17.47 3.37
CA ASP A 75 7.81 16.63 2.47
C ASP A 75 9.12 16.23 3.15
N GLY A 76 9.55 14.98 2.94
CA GLY A 76 10.76 14.46 3.57
C GLY A 76 10.64 14.07 5.04
N GLN A 77 9.49 14.27 5.69
CA GLN A 77 9.25 13.89 7.10
C GLN A 77 8.33 12.67 7.21
N PRO A 78 8.47 11.85 8.28
CA PRO A 78 7.54 10.77 8.56
C PRO A 78 6.09 11.29 8.64
N PRO A 79 5.11 10.60 8.02
CA PRO A 79 3.71 11.00 8.13
C PRO A 79 3.17 10.78 9.54
N VAL A 80 2.11 11.51 9.88
CA VAL A 80 1.27 11.18 11.03
C VAL A 80 0.35 10.03 10.64
N ALA A 81 0.52 8.89 11.30
CA ALA A 81 -0.34 7.72 11.15
C ALA A 81 -1.49 7.71 12.16
N ASN A 82 -2.51 6.89 11.90
CA ASN A 82 -3.62 6.65 12.82
C ASN A 82 -3.32 5.60 13.91
N ALA A 83 -2.06 5.20 14.09
CA ALA A 83 -1.53 4.55 15.29
C ALA A 83 -0.05 4.94 15.44
N THR A 84 0.43 5.03 16.67
CA THR A 84 1.81 5.39 17.00
C THR A 84 2.76 4.21 16.88
N PHE A 85 4.07 4.48 16.80
CA PHE A 85 5.10 3.43 16.90
C PHE A 85 4.96 2.61 18.18
N GLU A 86 4.70 3.26 19.32
CA GLU A 86 4.57 2.58 20.62
C GLU A 86 3.32 1.69 20.66
N GLU A 87 2.19 2.12 20.10
CA GLU A 87 0.98 1.31 19.99
C GLU A 87 1.18 0.06 19.14
N LEU A 88 1.84 0.19 17.99
CA LEU A 88 2.07 -0.95 17.10
C LEU A 88 3.14 -1.91 17.63
N ALA A 89 4.18 -1.40 18.32
CA ALA A 89 5.24 -2.23 18.90
C ALA A 89 4.70 -3.25 19.93
N GLN A 90 3.57 -2.96 20.59
CA GLN A 90 2.91 -3.89 21.52
C GLN A 90 2.52 -5.21 20.83
N TYR A 91 2.27 -5.16 19.52
CA TYR A 91 1.75 -6.25 18.70
C TYR A 91 2.78 -6.79 17.69
N ASP A 92 4.06 -6.45 17.83
CA ASP A 92 5.10 -6.76 16.84
C ASP A 92 4.68 -6.25 15.45
N ALA A 93 4.25 -4.96 15.42
CA ALA A 93 3.81 -4.28 14.21
C ALA A 93 4.61 -3.00 13.95
N TRP A 94 4.85 -2.69 12.66
CA TRP A 94 5.61 -1.52 12.22
C TRP A 94 5.01 -0.90 10.97
N TYR A 95 5.23 0.41 10.79
CA TYR A 95 4.91 1.13 9.54
C TYR A 95 6.08 1.95 8.99
N ALA A 96 7.10 2.18 9.82
CA ALA A 96 8.37 2.86 9.51
C ALA A 96 9.39 2.48 10.59
N GLN A 97 10.65 2.87 10.39
CA GLN A 97 11.65 2.97 11.45
C GLN A 97 11.66 4.39 12.02
N ASP A 98 11.68 4.53 13.34
CA ASP A 98 11.92 5.81 14.01
C ASP A 98 13.44 6.10 14.01
N THR A 99 13.92 6.80 12.98
CA THR A 99 15.35 7.06 12.76
C THR A 99 15.57 8.28 11.88
N ASP A 100 16.73 8.91 12.03
CA ASP A 100 17.26 9.93 11.11
C ASP A 100 18.18 9.32 10.02
N GLU A 101 18.50 8.02 10.11
CA GLU A 101 19.27 7.34 9.07
C GLU A 101 18.46 7.28 7.77
N LYS A 102 19.10 7.66 6.65
CA LYS A 102 18.50 7.55 5.32
C LYS A 102 18.46 6.08 4.87
N VAL A 103 17.56 5.33 5.47
CA VAL A 103 17.29 3.93 5.15
C VAL A 103 15.83 3.77 4.74
N LEU A 104 15.57 2.85 3.83
CA LEU A 104 14.24 2.57 3.30
C LEU A 104 13.99 1.06 3.25
N TYR A 105 12.72 0.69 3.34
CA TYR A 105 12.27 -0.69 3.24
C TYR A 105 11.26 -0.81 2.10
N LEU A 106 11.68 -1.40 0.99
CA LEU A 106 10.84 -1.51 -0.20
C LEU A 106 9.98 -2.77 -0.13
N THR A 107 8.67 -2.60 -0.29
CA THR A 107 7.69 -3.68 -0.21
C THR A 107 6.67 -3.63 -1.33
N PHE A 108 6.16 -4.79 -1.73
CA PHE A 108 5.16 -4.95 -2.77
C PHE A 108 3.99 -5.78 -2.27
N ASP A 109 2.77 -5.38 -2.60
CA ASP A 109 1.58 -6.24 -2.43
C ASP A 109 1.25 -6.90 -3.79
N CYS A 110 1.10 -8.23 -3.76
CA CYS A 110 0.99 -9.08 -4.94
C CYS A 110 -0.32 -9.87 -4.92
N GLY A 111 -1.38 -9.30 -5.49
CA GLY A 111 -2.71 -9.93 -5.58
C GLY A 111 -2.89 -10.86 -6.78
N TYR A 112 -2.36 -10.47 -7.94
CA TYR A 112 -2.33 -11.24 -9.19
C TYR A 112 -1.16 -10.74 -10.04
N GLU A 113 -0.90 -11.42 -11.15
CA GLU A 113 0.16 -11.05 -12.10
C GLU A 113 -0.42 -10.52 -13.41
N ASN A 114 0.21 -9.47 -13.95
CA ASN A 114 -0.16 -8.87 -15.23
C ASN A 114 1.04 -8.57 -16.15
N GLY A 115 2.20 -9.17 -15.89
CA GLY A 115 3.40 -9.07 -16.73
C GLY A 115 4.47 -8.09 -16.22
N ASN A 116 4.35 -7.64 -14.98
CA ASN A 116 5.16 -6.57 -14.40
C ASN A 116 6.16 -7.04 -13.34
N THR A 117 5.85 -8.11 -12.59
CA THR A 117 6.73 -8.57 -11.51
C THR A 117 8.11 -8.97 -12.04
N GLY A 118 8.20 -9.59 -13.22
CA GLY A 118 9.48 -9.95 -13.82
C GLY A 118 10.40 -8.73 -14.04
N LYS A 119 9.84 -7.61 -14.51
CA LYS A 119 10.58 -6.34 -14.74
C LYS A 119 10.99 -5.70 -13.42
N ILE A 120 10.12 -5.75 -12.42
CA ILE A 120 10.39 -5.28 -11.05
C ILE A 120 11.59 -6.03 -10.47
N LEU A 121 11.60 -7.37 -10.55
CA LEU A 121 12.70 -8.21 -10.10
C LEU A 121 14.02 -7.91 -10.85
N ASP A 122 13.95 -7.67 -12.16
CA ASP A 122 15.12 -7.27 -12.95
C ASP A 122 15.71 -5.93 -12.47
N ALA A 123 14.87 -4.95 -12.16
CA ALA A 123 15.31 -3.66 -11.62
C ALA A 123 15.94 -3.82 -10.23
N LEU A 124 15.31 -4.56 -9.31
CA LEU A 124 15.86 -4.82 -7.98
C LEU A 124 17.23 -5.48 -8.04
N LYS A 125 17.37 -6.50 -8.90
CA LYS A 125 18.64 -7.20 -9.13
C LYS A 125 19.73 -6.29 -9.68
N LYS A 126 19.39 -5.37 -10.59
CA LYS A 126 20.35 -4.41 -11.17
C LYS A 126 20.97 -3.51 -10.11
N HIS A 127 20.21 -3.16 -9.08
CA HIS A 127 20.65 -2.33 -7.96
C HIS A 127 21.18 -3.12 -6.76
N ASP A 128 21.21 -4.46 -6.84
CA ASP A 128 21.59 -5.34 -5.71
C ASP A 128 20.74 -5.08 -4.44
N VAL A 129 19.44 -4.84 -4.65
CA VAL A 129 18.48 -4.51 -3.59
C VAL A 129 17.53 -5.67 -3.32
N SER A 130 17.33 -5.99 -2.05
CA SER A 130 16.29 -6.92 -1.60
C SER A 130 15.01 -6.19 -1.18
N ALA A 131 13.87 -6.61 -1.73
CA ALA A 131 12.53 -6.16 -1.33
C ALA A 131 11.75 -7.26 -0.60
N THR A 132 10.58 -6.91 -0.05
CA THR A 132 9.60 -7.88 0.47
C THR A 132 8.34 -7.90 -0.37
N PHE A 133 7.90 -9.07 -0.81
CA PHE A 133 6.67 -9.27 -1.59
C PHE A 133 5.61 -9.96 -0.71
N PHE A 134 4.56 -9.25 -0.34
CA PHE A 134 3.41 -9.80 0.37
C PHE A 134 2.45 -10.42 -0.66
N VAL A 135 2.44 -11.75 -0.72
CA VAL A 135 1.69 -12.51 -1.74
C VAL A 135 0.39 -13.06 -1.17
N VAL A 136 -0.67 -13.03 -1.98
CA VAL A 136 -1.90 -13.78 -1.69
C VAL A 136 -1.76 -15.23 -2.14
N GLY A 137 -2.63 -16.12 -1.64
CA GLY A 137 -2.61 -17.54 -2.00
C GLY A 137 -2.72 -17.79 -3.51
N THR A 138 -3.64 -17.10 -4.18
CA THR A 138 -3.86 -17.26 -5.62
C THR A 138 -2.65 -16.85 -6.47
N TYR A 139 -1.85 -15.89 -6.01
CA TYR A 139 -0.62 -15.48 -6.70
C TYR A 139 0.41 -16.61 -6.68
N ILE A 140 0.54 -17.33 -5.56
CA ILE A 140 1.45 -18.48 -5.45
C ILE A 140 1.03 -19.61 -6.39
N GLU A 141 -0.27 -19.86 -6.49
CA GLU A 141 -0.82 -20.92 -7.35
C GLU A 141 -0.64 -20.60 -8.84
N SER A 142 -0.86 -19.35 -9.25
CA SER A 142 -0.76 -18.96 -10.66
C SER A 142 0.68 -18.71 -11.11
N GLU A 143 1.53 -18.18 -10.22
CA GLU A 143 2.89 -17.75 -10.57
C GLU A 143 4.00 -18.40 -9.72
N PRO A 144 4.07 -19.74 -9.63
CA PRO A 144 5.03 -20.43 -8.78
C PRO A 144 6.49 -20.12 -9.15
N GLU A 145 6.77 -19.88 -10.44
CA GLU A 145 8.13 -19.57 -10.91
C GLU A 145 8.57 -18.14 -10.51
N LEU A 146 7.65 -17.17 -10.44
CA LEU A 146 7.98 -15.84 -9.92
C LEU A 146 8.24 -15.88 -8.41
N VAL A 147 7.45 -16.65 -7.65
CA VAL A 147 7.69 -16.84 -6.21
C VAL A 147 9.03 -17.52 -5.93
N LYS A 148 9.40 -18.54 -6.71
CA LYS A 148 10.75 -19.15 -6.62
C LYS A 148 11.84 -18.14 -6.94
N ARG A 149 11.67 -17.37 -8.01
CA ARG A 149 12.62 -16.33 -8.42
C ARG A 149 12.82 -15.28 -7.31
N MET A 150 11.75 -14.82 -6.66
CA MET A 150 11.85 -13.92 -5.50
C MET A 150 12.80 -14.50 -4.43
N CYS A 151 12.65 -15.79 -4.11
CA CYS A 151 13.48 -16.46 -3.11
C CYS A 151 14.93 -16.68 -3.57
N GLU A 152 15.15 -16.97 -4.85
CA GLU A 152 16.47 -17.21 -5.44
C GLU A 152 17.28 -15.92 -5.58
N GLU A 153 16.61 -14.79 -5.83
CA GLU A 153 17.21 -13.46 -5.98
C GLU A 153 17.34 -12.72 -4.63
N GLY A 154 17.11 -13.41 -3.52
CA GLY A 154 17.39 -12.89 -2.18
C GLY A 154 16.33 -11.94 -1.61
N HIS A 155 15.11 -11.97 -2.16
CA HIS A 155 13.97 -11.22 -1.63
C HIS A 155 13.22 -12.02 -0.56
N THR A 156 12.44 -11.32 0.26
CA THR A 156 11.55 -11.95 1.23
C THR A 156 10.15 -12.10 0.65
N VAL A 157 9.52 -13.26 0.82
CA VAL A 157 8.11 -13.47 0.50
C VAL A 157 7.33 -13.50 1.81
N GLY A 158 6.46 -12.51 2.00
CA GLY A 158 5.56 -12.35 3.14
C GLY A 158 4.14 -12.78 2.80
N ASN A 159 3.30 -12.88 3.84
CA ASN A 159 1.94 -13.37 3.76
C ASN A 159 0.94 -12.21 3.62
N HIS A 160 0.12 -12.23 2.57
CA HIS A 160 -0.96 -11.27 2.35
C HIS A 160 -2.36 -11.92 2.41
N THR A 161 -2.48 -13.02 3.14
CA THR A 161 -3.67 -13.89 3.30
C THR A 161 -4.06 -14.64 2.03
N TRP A 162 -4.84 -15.72 2.19
CA TRP A 162 -5.24 -16.53 1.07
C TRP A 162 -6.25 -15.81 0.17
N HIS A 163 -7.35 -15.31 0.75
CA HIS A 163 -8.47 -14.73 -0.02
C HIS A 163 -8.48 -13.19 -0.03
N HIS A 164 -7.51 -12.54 0.60
CA HIS A 164 -7.48 -11.08 0.78
C HIS A 164 -8.77 -10.49 1.43
N PRO A 165 -9.32 -11.10 2.50
CA PRO A 165 -10.54 -10.61 3.14
C PRO A 165 -10.26 -9.41 4.04
N ASP A 166 -11.31 -8.75 4.50
CA ASP A 166 -11.21 -7.76 5.59
C ASP A 166 -10.91 -8.49 6.92
N MET A 167 -9.63 -8.58 7.27
CA MET A 167 -9.16 -9.32 8.45
C MET A 167 -9.61 -8.69 9.77
N SER A 168 -10.06 -7.44 9.78
CA SER A 168 -10.61 -6.80 10.99
C SER A 168 -11.96 -7.40 11.41
N GLN A 169 -12.68 -8.02 10.47
CA GLN A 169 -14.00 -8.61 10.69
C GLN A 169 -13.95 -10.09 11.13
N ILE A 170 -12.75 -10.67 11.21
CA ILE A 170 -12.56 -12.06 11.62
C ILE A 170 -12.27 -12.09 13.12
N ALA A 171 -13.24 -12.55 13.91
CA ALA A 171 -13.11 -12.66 15.36
C ALA A 171 -12.55 -14.02 15.83
N SER A 172 -12.53 -15.04 14.96
CA SER A 172 -12.08 -16.38 15.30
C SER A 172 -10.61 -16.58 14.96
N MET A 173 -9.81 -16.97 15.96
CA MET A 173 -8.41 -17.37 15.76
C MET A 173 -8.27 -18.48 14.72
N ASP A 174 -9.20 -19.45 14.67
CA ASP A 174 -9.10 -20.55 13.69
C ASP A 174 -9.34 -20.06 12.25
N SER A 175 -10.27 -19.13 12.06
CA SER A 175 -10.49 -18.51 10.75
C SER A 175 -9.33 -17.62 10.33
N PHE A 176 -8.78 -16.84 11.26
CA PHE A 176 -7.60 -16.00 11.02
C PHE A 176 -6.37 -16.84 10.67
N ARG A 177 -6.09 -17.88 11.47
CA ARG A 177 -5.00 -18.83 11.24
C ARG A 177 -5.12 -19.50 9.88
N LYS A 178 -6.33 -19.92 9.49
CA LYS A 178 -6.56 -20.58 8.21
C LYS A 178 -6.16 -19.72 7.01
N GLU A 179 -6.47 -18.42 7.04
CA GLU A 179 -6.07 -17.48 5.98
C GLU A 179 -4.55 -17.35 5.83
N LEU A 180 -3.79 -17.56 6.91
CA LEU A 180 -2.33 -17.47 6.91
C LEU A 180 -1.67 -18.82 6.58
N GLU A 181 -2.07 -19.90 7.25
CA GLU A 181 -1.46 -21.23 7.09
C GLU A 181 -1.69 -21.84 5.70
N ASP A 182 -2.79 -21.50 5.03
CA ASP A 182 -3.01 -21.96 3.65
C ASP A 182 -1.96 -21.35 2.69
N VAL A 183 -1.59 -20.08 2.89
CA VAL A 183 -0.53 -19.41 2.13
C VAL A 183 0.84 -20.00 2.47
N GLU A 184 1.12 -20.24 3.76
CA GLU A 184 2.36 -20.91 4.20
C GLU A 184 2.51 -22.30 3.53
N ARG A 185 1.42 -23.08 3.47
CA ARG A 185 1.41 -24.41 2.84
C ARG A 185 1.70 -24.32 1.35
N ALA A 186 1.00 -23.46 0.60
CA ALA A 186 1.25 -23.31 -0.84
C ALA A 186 2.68 -22.80 -1.11
N TYR A 187 3.17 -21.85 -0.32
CA TYR A 187 4.56 -21.37 -0.42
C TYR A 187 5.56 -22.51 -0.23
N LYS A 188 5.36 -23.34 0.80
CA LYS A 188 6.24 -24.48 1.08
C LYS A 188 6.18 -25.55 -0.01
N GLU A 189 5.01 -25.82 -0.58
CA GLU A 189 4.85 -26.75 -1.70
C GLU A 189 5.61 -26.27 -2.95
N VAL A 190 5.58 -24.96 -3.24
CA VAL A 190 6.25 -24.37 -4.41
C VAL A 190 7.76 -24.23 -4.21
N THR A 191 8.21 -23.81 -3.03
CA THR A 191 9.60 -23.41 -2.78
C THR A 191 10.43 -24.43 -1.99
N GLY A 192 9.77 -25.35 -1.28
CA GLY A 192 10.40 -26.26 -0.32
C GLY A 192 10.92 -25.59 0.96
N LYS A 193 10.63 -24.30 1.17
CA LYS A 193 11.10 -23.51 2.32
C LYS A 193 9.94 -23.18 3.27
N GLU A 194 10.26 -22.93 4.54
CA GLU A 194 9.29 -22.34 5.47
C GLU A 194 9.14 -20.84 5.16
N MET A 195 7.91 -20.34 5.17
CA MET A 195 7.62 -18.94 4.92
C MET A 195 8.12 -18.07 6.08
N THR A 196 8.73 -16.93 5.75
CA THR A 196 9.03 -15.92 6.78
C THR A 196 7.72 -15.36 7.30
N LYS A 197 7.53 -15.34 8.62
CA LYS A 197 6.28 -14.89 9.26
C LYS A 197 6.14 -13.36 9.26
N TYR A 198 6.17 -12.77 8.07
CA TYR A 198 5.81 -11.37 7.83
C TYR A 198 4.39 -11.35 7.29
N TYR A 199 3.57 -10.46 7.84
CA TYR A 199 2.16 -10.34 7.50
C TYR A 199 1.83 -8.89 7.18
N ARG A 200 1.04 -8.67 6.12
CA ARG A 200 0.40 -7.39 5.85
C ARG A 200 -1.11 -7.58 5.78
N PRO A 201 -1.91 -6.86 6.59
CA PRO A 201 -3.35 -6.94 6.52
C PRO A 201 -3.87 -6.44 5.17
N PRO A 202 -4.74 -7.19 4.48
CA PRO A 202 -5.43 -6.74 3.27
C PRO A 202 -6.05 -5.36 3.44
N GLN A 203 -5.88 -4.50 2.43
CA GLN A 203 -6.44 -3.13 2.39
C GLN A 203 -5.95 -2.22 3.55
N GLY A 204 -4.93 -2.63 4.30
CA GLY A 204 -4.50 -1.95 5.52
C GLY A 204 -5.54 -1.98 6.64
N LYS A 205 -6.52 -2.89 6.60
CA LYS A 205 -7.59 -2.95 7.60
C LYS A 205 -7.21 -3.83 8.77
N PHE A 206 -7.33 -3.28 9.98
CA PHE A 206 -6.90 -3.97 11.19
C PHE A 206 -7.77 -3.66 12.42
N SER A 207 -7.59 -4.48 13.45
CA SER A 207 -8.10 -4.28 14.80
C SER A 207 -7.07 -4.76 15.81
N GLU A 208 -7.09 -4.26 17.04
CA GLU A 208 -6.20 -4.74 18.10
C GLU A 208 -6.26 -6.27 18.26
N ALA A 209 -7.46 -6.84 18.16
CA ALA A 209 -7.67 -8.27 18.22
C ALA A 209 -6.92 -9.02 17.10
N ASN A 210 -6.91 -8.50 15.87
CA ASN A 210 -6.24 -9.18 14.76
C ASN A 210 -4.70 -9.03 14.80
N LEU A 211 -4.20 -7.89 15.28
CA LEU A 211 -2.78 -7.69 15.53
C LEU A 211 -2.29 -8.65 16.62
N GLN A 212 -3.08 -8.80 17.69
CA GLN A 212 -2.81 -9.78 18.74
C GLN A 212 -2.83 -11.22 18.20
N MET A 213 -3.80 -11.58 17.36
CA MET A 213 -3.84 -12.91 16.74
C MET A 213 -2.62 -13.17 15.85
N ALA A 214 -2.19 -12.19 15.03
CA ALA A 214 -0.98 -12.30 14.22
C ALA A 214 0.25 -12.56 15.10
N LYS A 215 0.41 -11.75 16.15
CA LYS A 215 1.50 -11.91 17.12
C LYS A 215 1.51 -13.28 17.79
N GLU A 216 0.35 -13.78 18.22
CA GLU A 216 0.22 -15.12 18.83
C GLU A 216 0.62 -16.26 17.89
N LEU A 217 0.42 -16.07 16.57
CA LEU A 217 0.86 -16.99 15.54
C LEU A 217 2.34 -16.79 15.16
N GLY A 218 3.03 -15.85 15.78
CA GLY A 218 4.45 -15.53 15.56
C GLY A 218 4.69 -14.65 14.33
N TYR A 219 3.66 -13.94 13.85
CA TYR A 219 3.79 -13.01 12.75
C TYR A 219 4.23 -11.63 13.21
N LYS A 220 5.11 -11.03 12.41
CA LYS A 220 5.45 -9.62 12.43
C LYS A 220 4.57 -8.89 11.42
N THR A 221 3.85 -7.87 11.87
CA THR A 221 2.89 -7.14 11.02
C THR A 221 3.53 -5.89 10.41
N PHE A 222 3.42 -5.70 9.10
CA PHE A 222 4.00 -4.54 8.42
C PHE A 222 2.92 -3.75 7.67
N PHE A 223 2.75 -2.50 8.08
CA PHE A 223 2.04 -1.48 7.33
C PHE A 223 3.02 -0.73 6.40
N TRP A 224 2.78 0.56 6.18
CA TRP A 224 3.62 1.42 5.34
C TRP A 224 3.55 2.86 5.83
N SER A 225 4.56 3.65 5.49
CA SER A 225 4.62 5.10 5.71
C SER A 225 4.68 5.88 4.40
N LEU A 226 4.88 5.19 3.27
CA LEU A 226 4.80 5.77 1.94
C LEU A 226 4.02 4.84 1.02
N ALA A 227 2.92 5.34 0.47
CA ALA A 227 2.16 4.69 -0.58
C ALA A 227 1.50 5.74 -1.47
N TYR A 228 1.12 5.33 -2.67
CA TYR A 228 0.32 6.13 -3.58
C TYR A 228 -0.61 5.22 -4.39
N VAL A 229 -1.56 5.81 -5.10
CA VAL A 229 -2.53 5.06 -5.91
C VAL A 229 -1.85 4.61 -7.19
N ASP A 230 -1.46 3.34 -7.23
CA ASP A 230 -0.78 2.66 -8.35
C ASP A 230 -1.48 1.35 -8.77
N TRP A 231 -2.57 0.98 -8.10
CA TRP A 231 -3.24 -0.32 -8.24
C TRP A 231 -4.47 -0.31 -9.18
N TYR A 232 -4.84 0.83 -9.77
CA TYR A 232 -5.96 0.87 -10.72
C TYR A 232 -5.47 0.52 -12.13
N ASP A 233 -5.75 -0.69 -12.60
CA ASP A 233 -5.32 -1.17 -13.94
C ASP A 233 -5.67 -0.19 -15.07
N ASP A 234 -6.88 0.35 -15.06
CA ASP A 234 -7.37 1.25 -16.13
C ASP A 234 -7.01 2.74 -15.91
N ASP A 235 -6.31 3.08 -14.82
CA ASP A 235 -5.99 4.45 -14.41
C ASP A 235 -4.61 4.51 -13.73
N GLN A 236 -3.59 4.05 -14.44
CA GLN A 236 -2.21 4.06 -13.96
C GLN A 236 -1.64 5.48 -13.92
N PRO A 237 -0.95 5.88 -12.83
CA PRO A 237 -0.37 7.21 -12.70
C PRO A 237 0.76 7.43 -13.72
N THR A 238 0.99 8.66 -14.15
CA THR A 238 2.18 8.93 -14.99
C THR A 238 3.46 8.80 -14.17
N LYS A 239 4.60 8.67 -14.86
CA LYS A 239 5.92 8.72 -14.22
C LYS A 239 6.10 9.97 -13.37
N GLU A 240 5.69 11.12 -13.87
CA GLU A 240 5.82 12.40 -13.16
C GLU A 240 4.97 12.41 -11.88
N GLU A 241 3.74 11.92 -11.93
CA GLU A 241 2.85 11.83 -10.76
C GLU A 241 3.38 10.83 -9.72
N ALA A 242 3.96 9.72 -10.19
CA ALA A 242 4.62 8.75 -9.32
C ALA A 242 5.86 9.36 -8.66
N PHE A 243 6.72 10.04 -9.42
CA PHE A 243 7.95 10.65 -8.91
C PHE A 243 7.68 11.80 -7.95
N ASP A 244 6.69 12.66 -8.23
CA ASP A 244 6.28 13.74 -7.33
C ASP A 244 5.96 13.20 -5.92
N LYS A 245 5.23 12.08 -5.86
CA LYS A 245 4.88 11.44 -4.58
C LYS A 245 6.04 10.67 -3.97
N LEU A 246 6.71 9.81 -4.75
CA LEU A 246 7.72 8.86 -4.26
C LEU A 246 9.05 9.53 -3.92
N LEU A 247 9.38 10.67 -4.53
CA LEU A 247 10.57 11.46 -4.18
C LEU A 247 10.23 12.58 -3.20
N GLY A 248 9.03 13.18 -3.28
CA GLY A 248 8.62 14.24 -2.36
C GLY A 248 8.35 13.75 -0.94
N ARG A 249 7.70 12.59 -0.80
CA ARG A 249 7.26 12.07 0.51
C ARG A 249 8.22 11.04 1.12
N ILE A 250 9.33 10.72 0.46
CA ILE A 250 10.31 9.78 0.99
C ILE A 250 11.00 10.36 2.23
N HIS A 251 11.12 9.56 3.29
CA HIS A 251 11.69 10.01 4.55
C HIS A 251 12.62 8.92 5.15
N PRO A 252 13.54 9.29 6.07
CA PRO A 252 14.30 8.33 6.87
C PRO A 252 13.41 7.25 7.51
N GLY A 253 13.80 5.99 7.35
CA GLY A 253 13.08 4.85 7.92
C GLY A 253 11.81 4.43 7.18
N ALA A 254 11.49 4.99 6.00
CA ALA A 254 10.20 4.71 5.37
C ALA A 254 10.04 3.24 4.96
N VAL A 255 8.86 2.67 5.24
CA VAL A 255 8.38 1.44 4.61
C VAL A 255 7.52 1.84 3.42
N VAL A 256 8.03 1.57 2.23
CA VAL A 256 7.39 1.93 0.96
C VAL A 256 6.52 0.76 0.50
N LEU A 257 5.23 1.03 0.27
CA LEU A 257 4.29 0.10 -0.37
C LEU A 257 4.07 0.51 -1.82
N LEU A 258 4.35 -0.44 -2.72
CA LEU A 258 4.02 -0.40 -4.14
C LEU A 258 3.20 -1.65 -4.52
N HIS A 259 2.56 -1.67 -5.68
CA HIS A 259 1.90 -2.87 -6.19
C HIS A 259 2.65 -3.46 -7.38
N SER A 260 2.76 -4.80 -7.40
CA SER A 260 3.42 -5.53 -8.49
C SER A 260 2.62 -5.53 -9.80
N THR A 261 1.38 -5.06 -9.75
CA THR A 261 0.48 -4.92 -10.91
C THR A 261 0.60 -3.57 -11.61
N SER A 262 1.34 -2.61 -11.06
CA SER A 262 1.47 -1.30 -11.70
C SER A 262 2.45 -1.33 -12.87
N ASP A 263 1.95 -1.01 -14.07
CA ASP A 263 2.79 -0.78 -15.26
C ASP A 263 3.77 0.37 -14.99
N THR A 264 3.29 1.44 -14.36
CA THR A 264 4.12 2.60 -13.99
C THR A 264 5.27 2.18 -13.09
N ASN A 265 5.02 1.43 -12.01
CA ASN A 265 6.10 0.95 -11.14
C ASN A 265 7.14 0.14 -11.91
N ALA A 266 6.67 -0.81 -12.74
CA ALA A 266 7.56 -1.67 -13.50
C ALA A 266 8.44 -0.89 -14.49
N GLU A 267 7.94 0.21 -15.06
CA GLU A 267 8.69 1.09 -15.95
C GLU A 267 9.69 1.99 -15.21
N ILE A 268 9.33 2.50 -14.02
CA ILE A 268 10.12 3.53 -13.35
C ILE A 268 11.08 3.01 -12.28
N LEU A 269 10.92 1.76 -11.80
CA LEU A 269 11.58 1.29 -10.58
C LEU A 269 13.11 1.39 -10.64
N ASP A 270 13.71 1.06 -11.79
CA ASP A 270 15.16 1.18 -12.01
C ASP A 270 15.65 2.63 -11.79
N GLU A 271 14.94 3.60 -12.37
CA GLU A 271 15.29 5.01 -12.22
C GLU A 271 14.99 5.51 -10.81
N LEU A 272 13.86 5.09 -10.24
CA LEU A 272 13.43 5.48 -8.89
C LEU A 272 14.44 5.06 -7.82
N ILE A 273 14.92 3.81 -7.85
CA ILE A 273 15.95 3.33 -6.92
C ILE A 273 17.22 4.18 -7.08
N GLY A 274 17.65 4.45 -8.32
CA GLY A 274 18.80 5.29 -8.58
C GLY A 274 18.64 6.73 -8.07
N GLU A 275 17.44 7.31 -8.09
CA GLU A 275 17.17 8.62 -7.49
C GLU A 275 17.22 8.57 -5.95
N TRP A 276 16.63 7.55 -5.32
CA TRP A 276 16.75 7.38 -3.86
C TRP A 276 18.20 7.20 -3.41
N GLU A 277 19.01 6.43 -4.14
CA GLU A 277 20.44 6.29 -3.89
C GLU A 277 21.20 7.62 -4.01
N LYS A 278 20.92 8.43 -5.05
CA LYS A 278 21.49 9.79 -5.19
C LYS A 278 21.07 10.72 -4.06
N MET A 279 19.86 10.55 -3.53
CA MET A 279 19.38 11.26 -2.34
C MET A 279 20.06 10.77 -1.04
N GLY A 280 20.86 9.71 -1.12
CA GLY A 280 21.63 9.14 -0.01
C GLY A 280 20.89 8.06 0.78
N TYR A 281 19.79 7.52 0.23
CA TYR A 281 19.08 6.41 0.86
C TYR A 281 19.72 5.06 0.57
N GLN A 282 19.73 4.19 1.59
CA GLN A 282 20.04 2.78 1.46
C GLN A 282 18.76 1.95 1.60
N ILE A 283 18.45 1.10 0.63
CA ILE A 283 17.35 0.15 0.76
C ILE A 283 17.84 -1.07 1.55
N ARG A 284 17.10 -1.45 2.60
CA ARG A 284 17.43 -2.55 3.52
C ARG A 284 16.25 -3.55 3.60
N PRO A 285 16.52 -4.84 3.89
CA PRO A 285 15.45 -5.83 4.09
C PRO A 285 14.68 -5.54 5.38
N LEU A 286 13.38 -5.90 5.41
CA LEU A 286 12.51 -5.72 6.60
C LEU A 286 13.00 -6.45 7.86
N GLU A 287 13.88 -7.45 7.71
CA GLU A 287 14.57 -8.07 8.85
C GLU A 287 15.31 -7.05 9.70
N GLN A 288 15.92 -6.02 9.11
CA GLN A 288 16.64 -4.99 9.87
C GLN A 288 15.70 -4.00 10.59
N LEU A 289 14.42 -3.94 10.21
CA LEU A 289 13.41 -3.12 10.90
C LEU A 289 12.89 -3.82 12.17
N SER A 290 12.75 -5.14 12.09
CA SER A 290 12.03 -5.95 13.09
C SER A 290 12.93 -6.89 13.88
N GLY A 291 14.23 -6.87 13.63
CA GLY A 291 15.25 -7.72 14.24
C GLY A 291 15.76 -7.21 15.59
#